data_AF-C4YUW5-F1
#
_entry.id   AF-C4YUW5-F1
#
_cell.length_a   1.000
_cell.length_b   1.000
_cell.length_c   1.000
_cell.angle_alpha   90.00
_cell.angle_beta   90.00
_cell.angle_gamma   90.00
#
_symmetry.space_group_name_H-M   'P 1'
#
loop_
_entity.id
_entity.type
_entity.pdbx_description
1 polymer ?
#
loop_
_entity_poly.entity_id
_entity_poly.type
_entity_poly.pdbx_seq_one_letter_code
_entity_poly.pdbx_strand_id
1 'polypeptide(L)'
;MECFLEVFDKNRIEALTADREFIGKEWLSWLRTNQIRYVFRVRENRQYISNAKGKMVKIQELFRPLAIGSHVSLSQRRIGTKGEIFNVVGIRNKKSELAVLIHSDEIKNPAEIICSKMAN
;
A
#
# COMPACT_ATOMS: atom_id res chain seq x y z
N MET A 1 -16.96 10.43 1.06
CA MET A 1 -16.00 10.81 0.02
C MET A 1 -16.66 11.72 -1.01
N GLU A 2 -17.84 11.35 -1.52
CA GLU A 2 -18.59 12.17 -2.49
C GLU A 2 -18.83 13.60 -2.01
N CYS A 3 -19.36 13.81 -0.79
CA CYS A 3 -19.52 15.16 -0.22
C CYS A 3 -18.20 15.94 -0.06
N PHE A 4 -17.07 15.25 0.12
CA PHE A 4 -15.76 15.93 0.15
C PHE A 4 -15.38 16.43 -1.25
N LEU A 5 -15.64 15.61 -2.28
CA LEU A 5 -15.35 15.93 -3.67
C LEU A 5 -16.30 16.98 -4.27
N GLU A 6 -17.47 17.18 -3.67
CA GLU A 6 -18.37 18.31 -4.00
C GLU A 6 -17.76 19.66 -3.63
N VAL A 7 -16.90 19.69 -2.61
CA VAL A 7 -16.30 20.92 -2.06
C VAL A 7 -14.84 21.08 -2.50
N PHE A 8 -14.10 19.98 -2.62
CA PHE A 8 -12.67 19.98 -2.92
C PHE A 8 -12.37 19.15 -4.18
N ASP A 9 -11.61 19.75 -5.11
CA ASP A 9 -11.12 19.03 -6.28
C ASP A 9 -10.22 17.85 -5.86
N LYS A 10 -10.51 16.66 -6.39
CA LYS A 10 -9.73 15.44 -6.22
C LYS A 10 -8.25 15.61 -6.57
N ASN A 11 -7.91 16.51 -7.50
CA ASN A 11 -6.52 16.76 -7.90
C ASN A 11 -5.69 17.35 -6.75
N ARG A 12 -6.34 17.98 -5.76
CA ARG A 12 -5.71 18.51 -4.55
C ARG A 12 -5.41 17.42 -3.52
N ILE A 13 -5.94 16.21 -3.71
CA ILE A 13 -5.67 15.06 -2.83
C ILE A 13 -4.36 14.43 -3.29
N GLU A 14 -3.32 14.56 -2.46
CA GLU A 14 -2.03 13.90 -2.71
C GLU A 14 -2.16 12.38 -2.71
N ALA A 15 -2.72 11.81 -1.64
CA ALA A 15 -3.16 10.43 -1.56
C ALA A 15 -4.09 10.21 -0.36
N LEU A 16 -5.09 9.34 -0.54
CA LEU A 16 -5.89 8.81 0.55
C LEU A 16 -5.09 7.74 1.31
N THR A 17 -5.05 7.81 2.63
CA THR A 17 -4.37 6.82 3.47
C THR A 17 -5.38 6.07 4.35
N ALA A 18 -5.19 4.76 4.52
CA ALA A 18 -6.05 3.92 5.35
C ALA A 18 -5.25 2.83 6.06
N ASP A 19 -5.76 2.38 7.22
CA ASP A 19 -5.13 1.33 8.04
C ASP A 19 -5.60 -0.09 7.66
N ARG A 20 -4.99 -1.10 8.30
CA ARG A 20 -4.95 -2.54 7.97
C ARG A 20 -6.29 -3.27 7.80
N GLU A 21 -7.41 -2.68 8.19
CA GLU A 21 -8.74 -3.32 8.17
C GLU A 21 -9.70 -2.74 7.12
N PHE A 22 -9.28 -1.72 6.38
CA PHE A 22 -10.20 -0.83 5.68
C PHE A 22 -10.08 -0.91 4.14
N ILE A 23 -10.06 -2.12 3.57
CA ILE A 23 -9.92 -2.29 2.12
C ILE A 23 -11.02 -3.20 1.56
N GLY A 24 -12.10 -2.58 1.07
CA GLY A 24 -13.12 -3.24 0.26
C GLY A 24 -12.78 -3.19 -1.22
N LYS A 25 -13.00 -4.29 -1.95
CA LYS A 25 -12.76 -4.38 -3.40
C LYS A 25 -13.52 -3.32 -4.20
N GLU A 26 -14.80 -3.13 -3.89
CA GLU A 26 -15.65 -2.13 -4.56
C GLU A 26 -15.14 -0.72 -4.32
N TRP A 27 -14.70 -0.42 -3.09
CA TRP A 27 -14.17 0.89 -2.75
C TRP A 27 -12.84 1.18 -3.47
N LEU A 28 -11.93 0.20 -3.52
CA LEU A 28 -10.70 0.31 -4.33
C LEU A 28 -11.01 0.53 -5.81
N SER A 29 -11.99 -0.20 -6.35
CA SER A 29 -12.44 -0.02 -7.73
C SER A 29 -12.96 1.39 -7.97
N TRP A 30 -13.79 1.90 -7.06
CA TRP A 30 -14.31 3.25 -7.12
C TRP A 30 -13.21 4.31 -7.06
N LEU A 31 -12.18 4.14 -6.21
CA LEU A 31 -11.02 5.03 -6.14
C LEU A 31 -10.24 5.05 -7.46
N ARG A 32 -10.00 3.87 -8.05
CA ARG A 32 -9.32 3.74 -9.36
C ARG A 32 -10.12 4.42 -10.47
N THR A 33 -11.42 4.14 -10.58
CA THR A 33 -12.30 4.76 -11.58
C THR A 33 -12.33 6.28 -11.47
N ASN A 34 -12.33 6.81 -10.25
CA ASN A 34 -12.32 8.25 -10.02
C ASN A 34 -10.91 8.87 -10.04
N GLN A 35 -9.86 8.09 -10.30
CA GLN A 35 -8.45 8.53 -10.30
C GLN A 35 -8.03 9.18 -8.98
N ILE A 36 -8.54 8.64 -7.87
CA ILE A 36 -8.18 9.10 -6.53
C ILE A 36 -6.99 8.28 -6.06
N ARG A 37 -5.85 8.96 -5.95
CA ARG A 37 -4.59 8.39 -5.45
C ARG A 37 -4.77 7.85 -4.03
N TYR A 38 -4.22 6.68 -3.76
CA TYR A 38 -4.29 6.01 -2.46
C TYR A 38 -2.96 5.36 -2.08
N VAL A 39 -2.69 5.30 -0.77
CA VAL A 39 -1.64 4.47 -0.16
C VAL A 39 -2.22 3.81 1.09
N PHE A 40 -2.51 2.51 1.03
CA PHE A 40 -3.20 1.79 2.10
C PHE A 40 -2.32 0.75 2.74
N ARG A 41 -2.37 0.66 4.07
CA ARG A 41 -1.63 -0.37 4.81
C ARG A 41 -2.32 -1.71 4.69
N VAL A 42 -1.53 -2.73 4.38
CA VAL A 42 -1.98 -4.12 4.37
C VAL A 42 -1.66 -4.73 5.71
N ARG A 43 -2.57 -5.56 6.24
CA ARG A 43 -2.26 -6.41 7.38
C ARG A 43 -1.15 -7.39 7.02
N GLU A 44 0.05 -7.15 7.53
CA GLU A 44 1.23 -7.99 7.23
C GLU A 44 1.15 -9.38 7.88
N ASN A 45 0.48 -9.48 9.03
CA ASN A 45 0.34 -10.72 9.78
C ASN A 45 -0.71 -11.64 9.11
N ARG A 46 -0.33 -12.90 8.90
CA ARG A 46 -1.18 -13.95 8.29
C ARG A 46 -1.63 -13.66 6.85
N GLN A 47 -0.97 -12.72 6.16
CA GLN A 47 -1.25 -12.38 4.78
C GLN A 47 -0.16 -12.88 3.84
N TYR A 48 -0.58 -13.25 2.62
CA TYR A 48 0.30 -13.76 1.59
C TYR A 48 0.45 -12.77 0.44
N ILE A 49 1.63 -12.77 -0.17
CA ILE A 49 2.00 -11.96 -1.31
C ILE A 49 2.75 -12.82 -2.33
N SER A 50 2.55 -12.58 -3.63
CA SER A 50 3.34 -13.25 -4.66
C SER A 50 4.77 -12.73 -4.68
N ASN A 51 5.77 -13.60 -4.75
CA ASN A 51 7.13 -13.20 -5.08
C ASN A 51 7.27 -12.86 -6.59
N ALA A 52 8.49 -12.51 -7.03
CA ALA A 52 8.75 -12.19 -8.44
C ALA A 52 8.47 -13.36 -9.42
N LYS A 53 8.43 -14.61 -8.93
CA LYS A 53 8.09 -15.81 -9.70
C LYS A 53 6.58 -16.14 -9.64
N GLY A 54 5.76 -15.28 -9.04
CA GLY A 54 4.32 -15.48 -8.87
C GLY A 54 3.93 -16.42 -7.72
N LYS A 55 4.88 -17.02 -7.00
CA LYS A 55 4.59 -17.92 -5.87
C LYS A 55 4.12 -17.11 -4.66
N MET A 56 2.98 -17.49 -4.09
CA MET A 56 2.50 -16.91 -2.83
C MET A 56 3.40 -17.32 -1.67
N VAL A 57 3.89 -16.33 -0.93
CA VAL A 57 4.71 -16.48 0.29
C VAL A 57 4.14 -15.58 1.38
N LYS A 58 4.50 -15.79 2.64
CA LYS A 58 4.08 -14.86 3.71
C LYS A 58 4.72 -13.49 3.47
N ILE A 59 3.98 -12.42 3.72
CA ILE A 59 4.52 -11.05 3.61
C ILE A 59 5.80 -10.89 4.43
N GLN A 60 5.79 -11.38 5.68
CA GLN A 60 6.96 -11.31 6.56
C GLN A 60 8.21 -12.02 5.97
N GLU A 61 8.02 -13.13 5.25
CA GLU A 61 9.11 -13.87 4.61
C GLU A 61 9.65 -13.10 3.41
N LEU A 62 8.76 -12.54 2.57
CA LEU A 62 9.17 -11.77 1.39
C LEU A 62 10.04 -10.56 1.76
N PHE A 63 9.67 -9.85 2.82
CA PHE A 63 10.37 -8.65 3.29
C PHE A 63 11.40 -8.93 4.39
N ARG A 64 11.69 -10.21 4.70
CA ARG A 64 12.74 -10.57 5.65
C ARG A 64 14.12 -9.97 5.31
N PRO A 65 14.55 -9.89 4.03
CA PRO A 65 15.85 -9.32 3.68
C PRO A 65 15.89 -7.78 3.73
N LEU A 66 14.75 -7.11 3.91
CA LEU A 66 14.68 -5.64 3.91
C LEU A 66 15.45 -5.07 5.12
N ALA A 67 16.45 -4.23 4.86
CA ALA A 67 17.30 -3.63 5.89
C ALA A 67 16.55 -2.63 6.78
N ILE A 68 17.00 -2.48 8.02
CA ILE A 68 16.46 -1.49 8.97
C ILE A 68 16.66 -0.08 8.40
N GLY A 69 15.64 0.77 8.51
CA GLY A 69 15.67 2.14 8.00
C GLY A 69 15.56 2.24 6.47
N SER A 70 15.17 1.17 5.79
CA SER A 70 15.05 1.12 4.34
C SER A 70 13.65 0.76 3.87
N HIS A 71 13.40 0.96 2.58
CA HIS A 71 12.17 0.57 1.92
C HIS A 71 12.46 -0.04 0.56
N VAL A 72 11.51 -0.84 0.04
CA VAL A 72 11.57 -1.41 -1.30
C VAL A 72 10.19 -1.36 -1.95
N SER A 73 10.16 -0.89 -3.20
CA SER A 73 8.96 -0.88 -4.03
C SER A 73 8.95 -2.11 -4.93
N LEU A 74 7.82 -2.79 -4.97
CA LEU A 74 7.57 -3.99 -5.76
C LEU A 74 6.31 -3.77 -6.59
N SER A 75 6.42 -3.87 -7.91
CA SER A 75 5.28 -3.76 -8.80
C SER A 75 4.58 -5.11 -9.00
N GLN A 76 3.30 -5.04 -9.35
CA GLN A 76 2.53 -6.19 -9.84
C GLN A 76 2.60 -7.41 -8.91
N ARG A 77 2.16 -7.23 -7.67
CA ARG A 77 2.13 -8.27 -6.63
C ARG A 77 0.70 -8.66 -6.32
N ARG A 78 0.41 -9.96 -6.33
CA ARG A 78 -0.86 -10.50 -5.86
C ARG A 78 -0.86 -10.51 -4.34
N ILE A 79 -1.89 -9.94 -3.71
CA ILE A 79 -2.07 -9.98 -2.26
C ILE A 79 -3.35 -10.75 -1.92
N GLY A 80 -3.26 -11.68 -0.97
CA GLY A 80 -4.38 -12.54 -0.57
C GLY A 80 -4.53 -13.80 -1.42
N THR A 81 -5.40 -14.70 -0.98
CA THR A 81 -5.53 -16.08 -1.50
C THR A 81 -6.17 -16.15 -2.90
N LYS A 82 -7.07 -15.21 -3.23
CA LYS A 82 -7.67 -15.04 -4.56
C LYS A 82 -7.12 -13.79 -5.28
N GLY A 83 -5.93 -13.36 -4.88
CA GLY A 83 -5.51 -11.95 -4.79
C GLY A 83 -5.64 -11.07 -6.03
N GLU A 84 -5.97 -9.80 -5.76
CA GLU A 84 -5.78 -8.69 -6.69
C GLU A 84 -4.32 -8.28 -6.80
N ILE A 85 -3.98 -7.67 -7.92
CA ILE A 85 -2.64 -7.20 -8.23
C ILE A 85 -2.50 -5.75 -7.80
N PHE A 86 -1.43 -5.45 -7.07
CA PHE A 86 -1.11 -4.12 -6.58
C PHE A 86 0.37 -3.80 -6.79
N ASN A 87 0.68 -2.51 -6.85
CA ASN A 87 2.02 -2.05 -6.48
C ASN A 87 2.11 -1.97 -4.97
N VAL A 88 3.26 -2.37 -4.44
CA VAL A 88 3.49 -2.58 -3.02
C VAL A 88 4.78 -1.90 -2.61
N VAL A 89 4.78 -1.21 -1.47
CA VAL A 89 6.00 -0.79 -0.80
C VAL A 89 6.10 -1.47 0.56
N GLY A 90 7.26 -2.07 0.82
CA GLY A 90 7.63 -2.54 2.15
C GLY A 90 8.59 -1.54 2.78
N ILE A 91 8.32 -1.12 4.01
CA ILE A 91 9.12 -0.16 4.78
C ILE A 91 9.52 -0.83 6.09
N ARG A 92 10.82 -0.83 6.40
CA ARG A 92 11.32 -1.24 7.71
C ARG A 92 11.86 -0.03 8.44
N ASN A 93 11.21 0.37 9.53
CA ASN A 93 11.62 1.55 10.28
C ASN A 93 12.89 1.29 11.12
N LYS A 94 13.40 2.33 11.79
CA LYS A 94 14.59 2.23 12.66
C LYS A 94 14.41 1.31 13.88
N LYS A 95 13.16 1.02 14.27
CA LYS A 95 12.81 0.05 15.33
C LYS A 95 12.65 -1.38 14.79
N SER A 96 13.02 -1.63 13.53
CA SER A 96 12.88 -2.92 12.84
C SER A 96 11.44 -3.38 12.58
N GLU A 97 10.45 -2.51 12.75
CA GLU A 97 9.04 -2.80 12.46
C GLU A 97 8.78 -2.72 10.96
N LEU A 98 8.00 -3.68 10.45
CA LEU A 98 7.63 -3.77 9.03
C LEU A 98 6.24 -3.15 8.81
N ALA A 99 6.15 -2.23 7.86
CA ALA A 99 4.89 -1.78 7.28
C ALA A 99 4.86 -2.16 5.80
N VAL A 100 3.74 -2.71 5.34
CA VAL A 100 3.54 -3.09 3.93
C VAL A 100 2.30 -2.36 3.44
N LEU A 101 2.42 -1.69 2.31
CA LEU A 101 1.41 -0.80 1.80
C LEU A 101 1.15 -1.08 0.33
N ILE A 102 -0.11 -1.02 -0.09
CA ILE A 102 -0.48 -0.95 -1.51
C ILE A 102 -0.66 0.50 -1.92
N HIS A 103 -0.42 0.81 -3.18
CA HIS A 103 -0.64 2.15 -3.69
C HIS A 103 -1.14 2.17 -5.14
N SER A 104 -1.67 3.31 -5.56
CA SER A 104 -2.06 3.57 -6.95
C SER A 104 -0.84 3.66 -7.87
N ASP A 105 -1.04 3.42 -9.17
CA ASP A 105 0.03 3.37 -10.18
C ASP A 105 0.70 4.75 -10.39
N GLU A 106 -0.02 5.83 -10.13
CA GLU A 106 0.43 7.21 -10.32
C GLU A 106 1.44 7.66 -9.25
N ILE A 107 1.52 6.95 -8.12
CA ILE A 107 2.40 7.29 -7.01
C ILE A 107 3.79 6.69 -7.23
N LYS A 108 4.77 7.55 -7.53
CA LYS A 108 6.18 7.15 -7.74
C LYS A 108 6.91 6.84 -6.42
N ASN A 109 6.69 7.67 -5.39
CA ASN A 109 7.39 7.59 -4.11
C ASN A 109 6.42 7.37 -2.94
N PRO A 110 5.78 6.20 -2.81
CA PRO A 110 4.79 5.95 -1.75
C PRO A 110 5.40 5.99 -0.34
N ALA A 111 6.72 5.74 -0.22
CA ALA A 111 7.43 5.83 1.06
C ALA A 111 7.51 7.27 1.59
N GLU A 112 7.66 8.29 0.73
CA GLU A 112 7.75 9.69 1.16
C GLU A 112 6.43 10.19 1.78
N ILE A 113 5.30 9.78 1.17
CA ILE A 113 3.94 10.10 1.64
C ILE A 113 3.69 9.56 3.05
N ILE A 114 4.34 8.46 3.44
CA ILE A 114 4.07 7.76 4.70
C ILE A 114 5.14 7.96 5.75
N CYS A 115 6.41 8.05 5.37
CA CYS A 115 7.50 8.34 6.30
C CYS A 115 7.30 9.70 6.98
N SER A 116 6.71 10.68 6.29
CA SER A 116 6.31 11.97 6.88
C SER A 116 5.27 11.81 8.01
N LYS A 117 4.42 10.78 7.95
CA LYS A 117 3.37 10.49 8.94
C LYS A 117 3.81 9.57 10.08
N MET A 118 4.83 8.72 9.87
CA MET A 118 5.37 7.81 10.89
C MET A 118 6.39 8.46 11.85
N ALA A 119 6.76 9.71 11.60
CA ALA A 119 7.76 10.45 12.40
C ALA A 119 7.16 11.18 13.61
N ASN A 120 5.83 11.15 13.80
CA ASN A 120 5.11 11.76 14.92
C ASN A 120 4.59 10.70 15.88
#